data_AF-A0A3C0CU43-F1
#
_entry.id   AF-A0A3C0CU43-F1
#
_cell.length_a   1.000
_cell.length_b   1.000
_cell.length_c   1.000
_cell.angle_alpha   90.00
_cell.angle_beta   90.00
_cell.angle_gamma   90.00
#
_symmetry.space_group_name_H-M   'P 1'
#
loop_
_entity.id
_entity.type
_entity.pdbx_description
1 polymer ?
#
loop_
_entity_poly.entity_id
_entity_poly.type
_entity_poly.pdbx_seq_one_letter_code
_entity_poly.pdbx_strand_id
1 'polypeptide(L)' 'MKPYTLLDKYGSIYRDELVQNTIPFWEKHCPDAEYGAYLTCLDRDGSVYHTEKFMWMQWRVVWMLSELYS' A
#
# COMPACT_ATOMS: atom_id res chain seq x y z
N MET A 1 20.36 -27.29 16.25
CA MET A 1 19.89 -26.96 14.88
C MET A 1 18.52 -26.33 15.02
N LYS A 2 18.35 -25.02 14.78
CA LYS A 2 17.07 -24.31 15.06
C LYS A 2 16.12 -24.44 13.85
N PRO A 3 14.83 -24.77 14.04
CA PRO A 3 13.89 -24.96 12.93
C PRO A 3 13.31 -23.61 12.50
N TYR A 4 13.96 -22.92 11.56
CA TYR A 4 13.45 -21.68 10.96
C TYR A 4 12.53 -21.90 9.74
N THR A 5 12.14 -23.14 9.45
CA THR A 5 11.61 -23.52 8.12
C THR A 5 10.21 -23.00 7.76
N LEU A 6 9.35 -22.66 8.72
CA LEU A 6 7.99 -22.17 8.45
C LEU A 6 7.88 -20.64 8.39
N LEU A 7 8.60 -19.93 9.27
CA LEU A 7 8.59 -18.47 9.29
C LEU A 7 9.26 -17.88 8.03
N ASP A 8 10.33 -18.50 7.55
CA ASP A 8 11.00 -18.10 6.31
C ASP A 8 10.11 -18.33 5.08
N LYS A 9 9.32 -19.42 5.10
CA LYS A 9 8.38 -19.76 4.03
C LYS A 9 7.26 -18.73 3.89
N TYR A 10 6.67 -18.28 4.99
CA TYR A 10 5.61 -17.26 4.93
C TYR A 10 6.16 -15.85 4.81
N GLY A 11 7.34 -15.57 5.39
CA GLY A 11 7.98 -14.27 5.31
C GLY A 11 8.25 -13.81 3.88
N SER A 12 8.75 -14.72 3.03
CA SER A 12 8.96 -14.44 1.60
C SER A 12 7.65 -14.13 0.87
N ILE A 13 6.60 -14.93 1.09
CA ILE A 13 5.28 -14.70 0.49
C ILE A 13 4.73 -13.31 0.83
N TYR A 14 4.71 -12.93 2.11
CA TYR A 14 4.20 -11.62 2.52
C TYR A 14 5.07 -10.46 2.01
N ARG A 15 6.40 -10.66 1.98
CA ARG A 15 7.33 -9.66 1.43
C ARG A 15 7.07 -9.43 -0.04
N ASP A 16 6.94 -10.50 -0.82
CA ASP A 16 6.75 -10.42 -2.27
C ASP A 16 5.38 -9.82 -2.61
N GLU A 17 4.30 -10.22 -1.92
CA GLU A 17 2.99 -9.61 -2.09
C GLU A 17 2.95 -8.12 -1.68
N LEU A 18 3.71 -7.72 -0.66
CA LEU A 18 3.80 -6.32 -0.27
C LEU A 18 4.52 -5.50 -1.36
N VAL A 19 5.72 -5.93 -1.75
CA VAL A 19 6.64 -5.15 -2.61
C VAL A 19 6.26 -5.21 -4.08
N GLN A 20 5.73 -6.34 -4.56
CA GLN A 20 5.45 -6.54 -5.98
C GLN A 20 4.00 -6.25 -6.37
N ASN A 21 3.08 -6.20 -5.40
CA ASN A 21 1.65 -6.08 -5.68
C ASN A 21 0.99 -4.93 -4.90
N THR A 22 1.00 -5.00 -3.56
CA THR A 22 0.25 -4.06 -2.72
C THR A 22 0.77 -2.62 -2.85
N ILE A 23 2.07 -2.39 -2.62
CA ILE A 23 2.64 -1.04 -2.67
C ILE A 23 2.59 -0.44 -4.09
N PRO A 24 2.99 -1.17 -5.15
CA PRO A 24 2.87 -0.66 -6.52
C PRO A 24 1.44 -0.25 -6.91
N PHE A 25 0.42 -0.96 -6.42
CA PHE A 25 -0.97 -0.56 -6.65
C PHE A 25 -1.27 0.81 -6.04
N TRP A 26 -0.94 1.03 -4.76
CA TRP A 26 -1.21 2.29 -4.10
C TRP A 26 -0.38 3.43 -4.71
N GLU A 27 0.91 3.23 -4.94
CA GLU A 27 1.79 4.24 -5.55
C GLU A 27 1.30 4.71 -6.92
N LYS A 28 0.76 3.80 -7.72
CA LYS A 28 0.27 4.11 -9.07
C LYS A 28 -1.09 4.80 -9.06
N HIS A 29 -2.02 4.36 -8.20
CA HIS A 29 -3.44 4.71 -8.33
C HIS A 29 -3.93 5.73 -7.30
N CYS A 30 -3.28 5.85 -6.15
CA CYS A 30 -3.77 6.72 -5.09
C CYS A 30 -3.36 8.20 -5.18
N PRO A 31 -2.22 8.62 -5.76
CA PRO A 31 -1.86 10.04 -5.76
C PRO A 31 -2.84 10.90 -6.55
N ASP A 32 -3.38 11.94 -5.91
CA ASP A 32 -4.16 12.97 -6.59
C ASP A 32 -3.23 14.07 -7.09
N ALA A 33 -2.90 14.03 -8.38
CA ALA A 33 -1.98 14.99 -9.00
C ALA A 33 -2.59 16.40 -9.17
N GLU A 34 -3.91 16.55 -9.09
CA GLU A 34 -4.60 17.82 -9.31
C GLU A 34 -4.76 18.61 -8.00
N TYR A 35 -5.22 17.93 -6.94
CA TYR A 35 -5.54 18.56 -5.66
C TYR A 35 -4.61 18.16 -4.51
N GLY A 36 -3.63 17.28 -4.77
CA GLY A 36 -2.76 16.70 -3.75
C GLY A 36 -3.48 15.69 -2.85
N ALA A 37 -2.72 15.07 -1.96
CA ALA A 37 -3.17 13.97 -1.09
C ALA A 37 -3.51 12.69 -1.89
N TYR A 38 -4.35 11.81 -1.33
CA TYR A 38 -4.56 10.46 -1.85
C TYR A 38 -6.05 10.10 -2.04
N LEU A 39 -6.38 9.55 -3.21
CA LEU A 39 -7.66 8.92 -3.53
C LEU A 39 -7.65 7.48 -3.03
N THR A 40 -8.63 7.13 -2.20
CA THR A 40 -8.65 5.84 -1.48
C THR A 40 -9.85 4.97 -1.82
N CYS A 41 -10.83 5.52 -2.52
CA CYS A 41 -11.97 4.81 -3.08
C CYS A 41 -11.62 4.33 -4.49
N LEU A 42 -10.84 3.24 -4.54
CA LEU A 42 -10.35 2.61 -5.76
C LEU A 42 -11.06 1.27 -5.99
N ASP A 43 -11.47 1.04 -7.23
CA ASP A 43 -11.93 -0.27 -7.69
C ASP A 43 -10.75 -1.24 -7.86
N ARG A 44 -11.04 -2.51 -8.12
CA ARG A 44 -10.01 -3.57 -8.24
C ARG A 44 -8.99 -3.32 -9.35
N ASP A 45 -9.37 -2.60 -10.40
CA ASP A 45 -8.49 -2.18 -11.49
C ASP A 45 -7.73 -0.88 -11.20
N GLY A 46 -7.98 -0.27 -10.04
CA GLY A 46 -7.40 1.00 -9.63
C GLY A 46 -8.10 2.23 -10.21
N SER A 47 -9.28 2.07 -10.83
CA SER A 47 -10.11 3.21 -11.21
C SER A 47 -10.74 3.86 -9.97
N VAL A 48 -10.89 5.19 -10.00
CA VAL A 48 -11.42 5.97 -8.87
C VAL A 48 -12.94 6.01 -8.97
N TYR A 49 -13.65 5.44 -8.00
CA TYR A 49 -15.12 5.51 -7.94
C TYR A 49 -15.64 6.62 -7.03
N HIS A 50 -14.77 7.23 -6.20
CA HIS A 50 -15.14 8.37 -5.36
C HIS A 50 -13.91 9.23 -4.98
N THR A 51 -14.11 10.54 -4.83
CA THR A 51 -13.00 11.52 -4.65
C THR A 51 -12.91 12.14 -3.27
N GLU A 52 -13.80 11.79 -2.33
CA GLU A 52 -13.67 12.27 -0.95
C GLU A 52 -12.38 11.80 -0.29
N LYS A 53 -11.76 12.73 0.46
CA LYS A 53 -10.50 12.51 1.15
C LYS A 53 -10.75 12.27 2.64
N PHE A 54 -10.86 11.00 3.02
CA PHE A 54 -11.01 10.62 4.43
C PHE A 54 -9.71 10.84 5.21
N MET A 55 -9.74 11.78 6.17
CA MET A 55 -8.53 12.24 6.88
C MET A 55 -7.72 11.11 7.54
N TRP A 56 -8.39 10.10 8.11
CA TRP A 56 -7.69 8.93 8.67
C TRP A 56 -6.90 8.15 7.64
N MET A 57 -7.42 8.02 6.42
CA MET A 57 -6.72 7.32 5.35
C MET A 57 -5.53 8.13 4.85
N GLN A 58 -5.66 9.45 4.75
CA GLN A 58 -4.55 10.32 4.33
C GLN A 58 -3.32 10.12 5.21
N TRP A 59 -3.48 10.20 6.53
CA TRP A 59 -2.37 10.03 7.46
C TRP A 59 -1.81 8.61 7.48
N ARG A 60 -2.63 7.59 7.28
CA ARG A 60 -2.17 6.20 7.19
C ARG A 60 -1.31 5.95 5.95
N VAL A 61 -1.65 6.56 4.81
CA VAL A 61 -0.81 6.47 3.60
C VAL A 61 0.53 7.17 3.83
N VAL A 62 0.53 8.39 4.39
CA VAL A 62 1.78 9.11 4.72
C VAL A 62 2.66 8.29 5.66
N TRP A 63 2.11 7.77 6.75
CA TRP A 63 2.85 6.97 7.72
C TRP A 63 3.41 5.70 7.07
N MET A 64 2.58 4.97 6.32
CA MET A 64 2.97 3.71 5.67
C MET A 64 4.11 3.92 4.68
N LEU A 65 4.03 4.93 3.80
CA LEU A 65 5.09 5.22 2.83
C LEU A 65 6.37 5.73 3.50
N SER A 66 6.24 6.50 4.60
CA SER A 66 7.39 6.99 5.37
C SER A 66 8.13 5.85 6.08
N GLU A 67 7.39 4.90 6.66
CA GLU A 67 7.94 3.71 7.32
C GLU A 67 8.63 2.79 6.31
N LEU A 68 8.05 2.59 5.12
CA LEU A 68 8.65 1.74 4.08
C LEU A 68 9.91 2.34 3.44
N TYR A 69 10.05 3.65 3.48
CA TYR A 69 11.24 4.35 2.99
C TYR A 69 12.40 4.35 4.01
N SER A 70 12.09 4.22 5.30
CA SER A 70 13.07 4.27 6.40
C SER A 70 13.94 3.02 6.47
#